data_AF-A0A7K6BLB3-F1
#
_entry.id   AF-A0A7K6BLB3-F1
#
_cell.length_a   1.000
_cell.length_b   1.000
_cell.length_c   1.000
_cell.angle_alpha   90.00
_cell.angle_beta   90.00
_cell.angle_gamma   90.00
#
_symmetry.space_group_name_H-M   'P 1'
#
loop_
_entity.id
_entity.type
_entity.pdbx_description
1 polymer ?
#
loop_
_entity_poly.entity_id
_entity_poly.type
_entity_poly.pdbx_seq_one_letter_code
_entity_poly.pdbx_strand_id
1 'polypeptide(L)'
;MKALLLLLLAQLCSASLVPEREKDPEYWRRQAQETLRNALRLQRLNQNVAKNLILFLGDGMGVSTVTAARILKGQLQHGQGEESLLEMEKFPYVALAKTYNTNAQVPDSAGTATAYLCGVKANEGTLGVSAGVTRDRCNTTKGQEVTSILRWAKDAGKAVGIVTTTRVTHATPSAAYAHSANRDWYSDGEMPPDALEGGCKDIARQLVENIPDIEVILGGGRKYMYPKNTTDVEYPHEERHRGTRLDHRNLIQAWQEAKPPGKVAKYVWNRRELLALNLSRVDFLLGESRHPRVPQPHLGAWGGPLACPGVLWQLEWPVIPPRVLLPPRDTGGRIDHGHHEGKAKQALHEAVELDRAIGLATRLTSTQDTLSVVTADHSHVFTFGGYTPRGNPIFGLAPMQSDVDRKPFTSILYGNGPGYKIVAGERENVSAVDFAHADYQAQSAVPLRQETHGGEDVAVFARGPMAHLLHGVHEQNYIPHAMAYAACIGSNRGHCNAAARPATPLLLPFLGLLVLLC
;
A
#
# COMPACT_ATOMS: atom_id res chain seq x y z
N MET A 1 -46.30 29.81 -23.08
CA MET A 1 -44.83 29.67 -22.89
C MET A 1 -44.39 29.59 -21.43
N LYS A 2 -44.85 30.45 -20.50
CA LYS A 2 -44.43 30.39 -19.08
C LYS A 2 -44.83 29.09 -18.35
N ALA A 3 -46.03 28.55 -18.62
CA ALA A 3 -46.49 27.29 -18.01
C ALA A 3 -45.73 26.04 -18.52
N LEU A 4 -45.32 26.03 -19.78
CA LEU A 4 -44.55 24.92 -20.37
C LEU A 4 -43.10 24.88 -19.83
N LEU A 5 -42.52 26.06 -19.56
CA LEU A 5 -41.18 26.18 -18.95
C LEU A 5 -41.17 25.72 -17.49
N LEU A 6 -42.24 26.00 -16.74
CA LEU A 6 -42.45 25.52 -15.37
C LEU A 6 -42.65 23.99 -15.29
N LEU A 7 -43.33 23.39 -16.26
CA LEU A 7 -43.49 21.93 -16.37
C LEU A 7 -42.16 21.21 -16.74
N LEU A 8 -41.36 21.80 -17.62
CA LEU A 8 -40.00 21.30 -17.94
C LEU A 8 -39.03 21.44 -16.76
N LEU A 9 -39.10 22.53 -15.99
CA LEU A 9 -38.32 22.71 -14.76
C LEU A 9 -38.77 21.78 -13.61
N ALA A 10 -40.07 21.48 -13.52
CA ALA A 10 -40.60 20.52 -12.54
C ALA A 10 -40.22 19.06 -12.88
N GLN A 11 -40.16 18.71 -14.17
CA GLN A 11 -39.67 17.39 -14.62
C GLN A 11 -38.16 17.21 -14.38
N LEU A 12 -37.36 18.27 -14.48
CA LEU A 12 -35.94 18.24 -14.13
C LEU A 12 -35.68 18.08 -12.62
N CYS A 13 -36.63 18.49 -11.77
CA CYS A 13 -36.53 18.31 -10.30
C CYS A 13 -37.03 16.94 -9.80
N SER A 14 -37.56 16.10 -10.69
CA SER A 14 -38.17 14.80 -10.34
C SER A 14 -37.50 13.61 -11.05
N ALA A 15 -36.27 13.79 -11.55
CA ALA A 15 -35.46 12.65 -11.98
C ALA A 15 -35.13 11.83 -10.73
N SER A 16 -35.69 10.61 -10.67
CA SER A 16 -35.34 9.64 -9.64
C SER A 16 -33.81 9.51 -9.56
N LEU A 17 -33.23 9.79 -8.39
CA LEU A 17 -31.81 9.57 -8.10
C LEU A 17 -31.39 8.09 -8.29
N VAL A 18 -32.37 7.19 -8.30
CA VAL A 18 -32.17 5.76 -8.55
C VAL A 18 -32.10 5.50 -10.06
N PRO A 19 -31.01 4.89 -10.58
CA PRO A 19 -30.93 4.44 -11.97
C PRO A 19 -32.10 3.54 -12.35
N GLU A 20 -32.70 3.74 -13.54
CA GLU A 20 -33.92 3.01 -13.94
C GLU A 20 -33.79 1.48 -13.83
N ARG A 21 -32.63 0.92 -14.20
CA ARG A 21 -32.36 -0.52 -14.07
C ARG A 21 -32.39 -1.02 -12.62
N GLU A 22 -31.99 -0.18 -11.66
CA GLU A 22 -31.91 -0.53 -10.24
C GLU A 22 -33.28 -0.48 -9.54
N LYS A 23 -34.29 0.11 -10.19
CA LYS A 23 -35.68 0.07 -9.72
C LYS A 23 -36.33 -1.31 -9.91
N ASP A 24 -35.85 -2.08 -10.87
CA ASP A 24 -36.34 -3.43 -11.15
C ASP A 24 -35.72 -4.46 -10.18
N PRO A 25 -36.51 -5.16 -9.36
CA PRO A 25 -35.99 -6.19 -8.45
C PRO A 25 -35.26 -7.33 -9.17
N GLU A 26 -35.54 -7.59 -10.46
CA GLU A 26 -34.81 -8.60 -11.24
C GLU A 26 -33.36 -8.20 -11.53
N TYR A 27 -33.02 -6.90 -11.53
CA TYR A 27 -31.63 -6.46 -11.64
C TYR A 27 -30.80 -6.99 -10.46
N TRP A 28 -31.25 -6.71 -9.24
CA TRP A 28 -30.58 -7.14 -8.01
C TRP A 28 -30.57 -8.66 -7.85
N ARG A 29 -31.69 -9.33 -8.16
CA ARG A 29 -31.75 -10.80 -8.11
C ARG A 29 -30.79 -11.43 -9.10
N ARG A 30 -30.69 -10.93 -10.34
CA ARG A 30 -29.72 -11.45 -11.32
C ARG A 30 -28.29 -11.22 -10.88
N GLN A 31 -27.95 -10.01 -10.42
CA GLN A 31 -26.63 -9.70 -9.89
C GLN A 31 -26.25 -10.65 -8.74
N ALA A 32 -27.14 -10.85 -7.77
CA ALA A 32 -26.89 -11.74 -6.64
C ALA A 32 -26.70 -13.20 -7.08
N GLN A 33 -27.51 -13.70 -8.02
CA GLN A 33 -27.38 -15.05 -8.56
C GLN A 33 -26.07 -15.23 -9.34
N GLU A 34 -25.60 -14.21 -10.06
CA GLU A 34 -24.30 -14.25 -10.73
C GLU A 34 -23.15 -14.28 -9.72
N THR A 35 -23.19 -13.44 -8.69
CA THR A 35 -22.22 -13.45 -7.58
C THR A 35 -22.19 -14.80 -6.87
N LEU A 36 -23.36 -15.40 -6.60
CA LEU A 36 -23.46 -16.74 -6.00
C LEU A 36 -22.83 -17.81 -6.90
N ARG A 37 -23.11 -17.79 -8.22
CA ARG A 37 -22.48 -18.73 -9.17
C ARG A 37 -20.96 -18.57 -9.20
N ASN A 38 -20.46 -17.34 -9.12
CA ASN A 38 -19.02 -17.08 -9.06
C ASN A 38 -18.41 -17.61 -7.76
N ALA A 39 -19.08 -17.45 -6.62
CA ALA A 39 -18.64 -18.02 -5.35
C ALA A 39 -18.61 -19.56 -5.39
N LEU A 40 -19.63 -20.21 -5.99
CA LEU A 40 -19.67 -21.66 -6.15
C LEU A 40 -18.55 -22.19 -7.06
N ARG A 41 -18.04 -21.39 -8.01
CA ARG A 41 -16.88 -21.77 -8.84
C ARG A 41 -15.56 -21.79 -8.06
N LEU A 42 -15.47 -21.09 -6.92
CA LEU A 42 -14.29 -21.07 -6.05
C LEU A 42 -14.10 -22.36 -5.22
N GLN A 43 -14.95 -23.38 -5.40
CA GLN A 43 -14.85 -24.68 -4.72
C GLN A 43 -13.52 -25.40 -4.99
N ARG A 44 -12.87 -25.14 -6.13
CA ARG A 44 -11.52 -25.66 -6.40
C ARG A 44 -10.48 -24.65 -5.94
N LEU A 45 -9.94 -24.91 -4.74
CA LEU A 45 -8.87 -24.11 -4.17
C LEU A 45 -7.61 -24.20 -5.02
N ASN A 46 -7.01 -23.06 -5.34
CA ASN A 46 -5.70 -23.03 -5.99
C ASN A 46 -4.63 -23.39 -4.96
N GLN A 47 -4.13 -24.63 -5.03
CA GLN A 47 -3.10 -25.17 -4.15
C GLN A 47 -1.72 -25.24 -4.84
N ASN A 48 -1.49 -24.47 -5.91
CA ASN A 48 -0.19 -24.43 -6.55
C ASN A 48 0.87 -23.84 -5.61
N VAL A 49 2.14 -24.01 -5.95
CA VAL A 49 3.23 -23.24 -5.33
C VAL A 49 3.32 -21.88 -6.00
N ALA A 50 3.25 -20.81 -5.21
CA ALA A 50 3.47 -19.46 -5.68
C ALA A 50 4.94 -19.30 -6.11
N LYS A 51 5.15 -19.14 -7.41
CA LYS A 51 6.42 -18.69 -7.95
C LYS A 51 6.66 -17.28 -7.41
N ASN A 52 5.74 -16.36 -7.69
CA ASN A 52 5.86 -14.94 -7.37
C ASN A 52 4.94 -14.54 -6.20
N LEU A 53 5.40 -13.58 -5.40
CA LEU A 53 4.68 -12.95 -4.32
C LEU A 53 4.57 -11.44 -4.58
N ILE A 54 3.38 -10.87 -4.41
CA ILE A 54 3.20 -9.41 -4.52
C ILE A 54 2.38 -8.95 -3.32
N LEU A 55 2.90 -7.98 -2.59
CA LEU A 55 2.21 -7.33 -1.48
C LEU A 55 2.00 -5.86 -1.83
N PHE A 56 0.75 -5.47 -2.08
CA PHE A 56 0.36 -4.08 -2.21
C PHE A 56 -0.02 -3.57 -0.82
N LEU A 57 0.62 -2.50 -0.39
CA LEU A 57 0.31 -1.85 0.88
C LEU A 57 -0.21 -0.44 0.65
N GLY A 58 -1.45 -0.20 1.07
CA GLY A 58 -1.98 1.16 1.24
C GLY A 58 -1.74 1.61 2.67
N ASP A 59 -0.71 2.42 2.89
CA ASP A 59 -0.34 2.98 4.20
C ASP A 59 -1.50 3.88 4.68
N GLY A 60 -2.14 3.54 5.80
CA GLY A 60 -3.35 4.22 6.27
C GLY A 60 -4.65 3.90 5.48
N MET A 61 -4.66 2.89 4.61
CA MET A 61 -5.81 2.60 3.74
C MET A 61 -6.88 1.72 4.43
N GLY A 62 -7.52 2.26 5.46
CA GLY A 62 -8.62 1.58 6.17
C GLY A 62 -9.87 1.34 5.32
N VAL A 63 -10.87 0.65 5.89
CA VAL A 63 -12.11 0.26 5.17
C VAL A 63 -12.89 1.49 4.68
N SER A 64 -12.93 2.56 5.48
CA SER A 64 -13.56 3.83 5.10
C SER A 64 -12.84 4.47 3.90
N THR A 65 -11.51 4.47 3.90
CA THR A 65 -10.68 4.95 2.79
C THR A 65 -10.90 4.13 1.52
N VAL A 66 -10.94 2.79 1.61
CA VAL A 66 -11.24 1.90 0.48
C VAL A 66 -12.59 2.26 -0.16
N THR A 67 -13.63 2.42 0.67
CA THR A 67 -14.98 2.74 0.16
C THR A 67 -15.04 4.12 -0.47
N ALA A 68 -14.44 5.14 0.16
CA ALA A 68 -14.41 6.48 -0.40
C ALA A 68 -13.59 6.55 -1.70
N ALA A 69 -12.49 5.79 -1.81
CA ALA A 69 -11.69 5.67 -3.03
C ALA A 69 -12.44 4.95 -4.15
N ARG A 70 -13.25 3.93 -3.84
CA ARG A 70 -14.17 3.28 -4.80
C ARG A 70 -15.12 4.29 -5.42
N ILE A 71 -15.81 5.06 -4.58
CA ILE A 71 -16.75 6.10 -5.02
C ILE A 71 -16.03 7.12 -5.90
N LEU A 72 -14.87 7.63 -5.45
CA LEU A 72 -14.06 8.56 -6.22
C LEU A 72 -13.68 7.99 -7.59
N LYS A 73 -13.18 6.75 -7.64
CA LYS A 73 -12.75 6.11 -8.89
C LYS A 73 -13.90 6.01 -9.89
N GLY A 74 -15.09 5.60 -9.46
CA GLY A 74 -16.24 5.52 -10.34
C GLY A 74 -16.74 6.91 -10.80
N GLN A 75 -16.68 7.93 -9.93
CA GLN A 75 -17.00 9.32 -10.30
C GLN A 75 -16.01 9.90 -11.32
N LEU A 76 -14.71 9.61 -11.18
CA LEU A 76 -13.68 9.97 -12.15
C LEU A 76 -13.88 9.29 -13.52
N GLN A 77 -14.67 8.21 -13.57
CA GLN A 77 -15.06 7.50 -14.79
C GLN A 77 -16.47 7.89 -15.28
N HIS A 78 -17.01 9.02 -14.80
CA HIS A 78 -18.33 9.55 -15.15
C HIS A 78 -19.51 8.64 -14.71
N GLY A 79 -19.29 7.73 -13.76
CA GLY A 79 -20.34 6.96 -13.08
C GLY A 79 -20.85 7.65 -11.80
N GLN A 80 -21.79 7.02 -11.10
CA GLN A 80 -22.27 7.51 -9.79
C GLN A 80 -21.21 7.26 -8.69
N GLY A 81 -20.54 6.11 -8.76
CA GLY A 81 -19.35 5.81 -7.99
C GLY A 81 -19.50 4.57 -7.11
N GLU A 82 -20.59 4.49 -6.36
CA GLU A 82 -20.81 3.51 -5.30
C GLU A 82 -20.89 2.07 -5.83
N GLU A 83 -21.40 1.87 -7.04
CA GLU A 83 -21.51 0.58 -7.74
C GLU A 83 -20.23 0.14 -8.46
N SER A 84 -19.25 1.03 -8.58
CA SER A 84 -17.98 0.71 -9.23
C SER A 84 -17.18 -0.28 -8.38
N LEU A 85 -16.18 -0.92 -8.99
CA LEU A 85 -15.26 -1.82 -8.26
C LEU A 85 -13.83 -1.32 -8.41
N LEU A 86 -13.13 -1.29 -7.28
CA LEU A 86 -11.68 -1.24 -7.26
C LEU A 86 -11.11 -2.57 -7.80
N GLU A 87 -9.90 -2.54 -8.35
CA GLU A 87 -9.19 -3.74 -8.79
C GLU A 87 -8.89 -4.69 -7.62
N MET A 88 -8.58 -4.14 -6.43
CA MET A 88 -8.42 -4.94 -5.21
C MET A 88 -9.69 -5.66 -4.79
N GLU A 89 -10.88 -5.11 -5.07
CA GLU A 89 -12.16 -5.71 -4.70
C GLU A 89 -12.58 -6.85 -5.62
N LYS A 90 -11.92 -7.01 -6.76
CA LYS A 90 -12.11 -8.16 -7.65
C LYS A 90 -11.40 -9.41 -7.14
N PHE A 91 -10.61 -9.31 -6.06
CA PHE A 91 -9.89 -10.44 -5.50
C PHE A 91 -10.88 -11.36 -4.76
N PRO A 92 -10.80 -12.68 -4.96
CA PRO A 92 -11.83 -13.61 -4.50
C PRO A 92 -11.83 -13.88 -2.98
N TYR A 93 -10.75 -13.55 -2.27
CA TYR A 93 -10.63 -13.81 -0.83
C TYR A 93 -10.40 -12.50 -0.08
N VAL A 94 -11.15 -12.34 1.01
CA VAL A 94 -11.08 -11.18 1.90
C VAL A 94 -10.97 -11.66 3.35
N ALA A 95 -10.09 -11.02 4.11
CA ALA A 95 -9.97 -11.16 5.55
C ALA A 95 -9.86 -9.79 6.23
N LEU A 96 -9.97 -9.78 7.54
CA LEU A 96 -9.63 -8.65 8.40
C LEU A 96 -8.31 -8.92 9.13
N ALA A 97 -7.47 -7.90 9.24
CA ALA A 97 -6.20 -7.93 9.97
C ALA A 97 -6.25 -7.00 11.18
N LYS A 98 -6.00 -7.56 12.37
CA LYS A 98 -5.88 -6.82 13.63
C LYS A 98 -4.53 -6.12 13.73
N THR A 99 -4.54 -4.80 13.79
CA THR A 99 -3.35 -3.95 13.52
C THR A 99 -2.56 -3.52 14.75
N TYR A 100 -3.12 -3.67 15.96
CA TYR A 100 -2.47 -3.25 17.21
C TYR A 100 -0.98 -3.67 17.30
N ASN A 101 -0.13 -2.77 17.79
CA ASN A 101 1.25 -3.07 18.16
C ASN A 101 1.29 -3.67 19.57
N THR A 102 2.39 -4.33 19.92
CA THR A 102 2.50 -5.01 21.22
C THR A 102 2.37 -4.07 22.43
N ASN A 103 2.67 -2.79 22.25
CA ASN A 103 2.58 -1.74 23.27
C ASN A 103 1.56 -0.63 22.94
N ALA A 104 0.79 -0.72 21.84
CA ALA A 104 -0.14 0.31 21.42
C ALA A 104 -1.38 -0.26 20.70
N GLN A 105 -2.58 0.17 21.10
CA GLN A 105 -3.84 -0.25 20.50
C GLN A 105 -4.02 0.36 19.11
N VAL A 106 -3.73 1.65 18.97
CA VAL A 106 -3.59 2.34 17.69
C VAL A 106 -2.11 2.27 17.33
N PRO A 107 -1.73 1.54 16.27
CA PRO A 107 -0.34 1.28 15.96
C PRO A 107 0.32 2.43 15.18
N ASP A 108 1.63 2.34 14.99
CA ASP A 108 2.34 3.09 13.95
C ASP A 108 2.73 2.20 12.76
N SER A 109 3.17 2.82 11.66
CA SER A 109 3.65 2.11 10.46
C SER A 109 4.89 1.22 10.73
N ALA A 110 5.71 1.48 11.75
CA ALA A 110 6.94 0.71 12.00
C ALA A 110 6.65 -0.65 12.67
N GLY A 111 5.87 -0.63 13.76
CA GLY A 111 5.48 -1.85 14.45
C GLY A 111 4.62 -2.77 13.56
N THR A 112 3.73 -2.18 12.75
CA THR A 112 2.89 -2.91 11.78
C THR A 112 3.72 -3.46 10.62
N ALA A 113 4.69 -2.71 10.08
CA ALA A 113 5.59 -3.21 9.05
C ALA A 113 6.39 -4.43 9.48
N THR A 114 6.85 -4.44 10.73
CA THR A 114 7.47 -5.65 11.30
C THR A 114 6.47 -6.81 11.36
N ALA A 115 5.20 -6.55 11.63
CA ALA A 115 4.15 -7.56 11.61
C ALA A 115 3.94 -8.15 10.20
N TYR A 116 3.58 -7.32 9.21
CA TYR A 116 3.20 -7.82 7.88
C TYR A 116 4.39 -8.16 6.96
N LEU A 117 5.63 -7.79 7.30
CA LEU A 117 6.83 -8.18 6.55
C LEU A 117 7.65 -9.27 7.23
N CYS A 118 7.75 -9.26 8.57
CA CYS A 118 8.58 -10.22 9.31
C CYS A 118 7.78 -11.31 10.03
N GLY A 119 6.46 -11.15 10.13
CA GLY A 119 5.58 -12.14 10.76
C GLY A 119 5.65 -12.14 12.28
N VAL A 120 6.13 -11.05 12.88
CA VAL A 120 6.22 -10.84 14.33
C VAL A 120 5.69 -9.44 14.67
N LYS A 121 4.76 -9.32 15.62
CA LYS A 121 4.34 -8.01 16.11
C LYS A 121 5.44 -7.37 16.96
N ALA A 122 5.59 -6.06 16.82
CA ALA A 122 6.65 -5.29 17.48
C ALA A 122 6.10 -4.10 18.28
N ASN A 123 7.01 -3.35 18.90
CA ASN A 123 6.70 -2.10 19.58
C ASN A 123 6.58 -0.95 18.58
N GLU A 124 5.75 0.04 18.91
CA GLU A 124 5.61 1.27 18.16
C GLU A 124 6.98 1.94 17.93
N GLY A 125 7.25 2.38 16.70
CA GLY A 125 8.46 3.11 16.33
C GLY A 125 9.69 2.24 16.11
N THR A 126 9.59 0.91 16.21
CA THR A 126 10.69 -0.04 15.98
C THR A 126 10.54 -0.78 14.65
N LEU A 127 11.65 -1.10 13.98
CA LEU A 127 11.68 -1.69 12.65
C LEU A 127 12.41 -3.02 12.63
N GLY A 128 11.77 -4.07 12.14
CA GLY A 128 12.42 -5.37 11.89
C GLY A 128 12.99 -6.02 13.16
N VAL A 129 12.45 -5.69 14.33
CA VAL A 129 12.89 -6.21 15.63
C VAL A 129 11.71 -6.66 16.47
N SER A 130 11.94 -7.56 17.41
CA SER A 130 10.91 -8.04 18.33
C SER A 130 10.48 -6.95 19.33
N ALA A 131 9.39 -7.20 20.05
CA ALA A 131 8.95 -6.36 21.17
C ALA A 131 9.92 -6.34 22.37
N GLY A 132 11.02 -7.10 22.33
CA GLY A 132 12.12 -7.00 23.29
C GLY A 132 12.97 -5.74 23.13
N VAL A 133 12.88 -5.04 22.00
CA VAL A 133 13.59 -3.78 21.75
C VAL A 133 12.81 -2.61 22.34
N THR A 134 13.51 -1.78 23.13
CA THR A 134 12.95 -0.53 23.63
C THR A 134 13.25 0.58 22.62
N ARG A 135 12.22 1.36 22.26
CA ARG A 135 12.38 2.50 21.33
C ARG A 135 13.51 3.42 21.81
N ASP A 136 14.30 3.93 20.86
CA ASP A 136 15.48 4.78 21.09
C ASP A 136 16.68 4.11 21.80
N ARG A 137 16.58 2.85 22.23
CA ARG A 137 17.65 2.16 22.95
C ARG A 137 18.40 1.20 22.03
N CYS A 138 19.42 1.71 21.34
CA CYS A 138 20.25 0.95 20.41
C CYS A 138 20.77 -0.38 21.01
N ASN A 139 21.25 -0.35 22.27
CA ASN A 139 21.81 -1.50 22.97
C ASN A 139 20.84 -2.68 23.15
N THR A 140 19.53 -2.46 23.02
CA THR A 140 18.50 -3.52 23.10
C THR A 140 18.25 -4.22 21.76
N THR A 141 18.80 -3.73 20.66
CA THR A 141 18.56 -4.24 19.29
C THR A 141 19.19 -5.61 19.05
N LYS A 142 20.41 -5.81 19.55
CA LYS A 142 21.22 -6.99 19.23
C LYS A 142 20.59 -8.28 19.78
N GLY A 143 20.39 -9.25 18.90
CA GLY A 143 19.76 -10.54 19.23
C GLY A 143 18.23 -10.50 19.22
N GLN A 144 17.62 -9.35 18.90
CA GLN A 144 16.17 -9.18 18.78
C GLN A 144 15.73 -8.94 17.34
N GLU A 145 16.64 -9.04 16.38
CA GLU A 145 16.35 -8.89 14.95
C GLU A 145 15.42 -10.00 14.46
N VAL A 146 14.40 -9.63 13.68
CA VAL A 146 13.49 -10.58 13.03
C VAL A 146 13.60 -10.45 11.52
N THR A 147 13.78 -11.59 10.84
CA THR A 147 13.98 -11.62 9.39
C THR A 147 12.66 -11.43 8.64
N SER A 148 12.71 -10.69 7.54
CA SER A 148 11.56 -10.38 6.70
C SER A 148 11.31 -11.45 5.63
N ILE A 149 10.11 -11.44 5.05
CA ILE A 149 9.77 -12.22 3.85
C ILE A 149 10.64 -11.85 2.65
N LEU A 150 11.16 -10.61 2.60
CA LEU A 150 12.13 -10.18 1.59
C LEU A 150 13.42 -10.99 1.75
N ARG A 151 13.92 -11.11 2.99
CA ARG A 151 15.11 -11.92 3.29
C ARG A 151 14.86 -13.41 3.02
N TRP A 152 13.71 -13.95 3.43
CA TRP A 152 13.35 -15.35 3.18
C TRP A 152 13.29 -15.67 1.69
N ALA A 153 12.81 -14.73 0.87
CA ALA A 153 12.78 -14.87 -0.58
C ALA A 153 14.22 -14.88 -1.15
N LYS A 154 15.07 -13.94 -0.73
CA LYS A 154 16.49 -13.91 -1.15
C LYS A 154 17.24 -15.18 -0.78
N ASP A 155 17.07 -15.67 0.45
CA ASP A 155 17.72 -16.91 0.92
C ASP A 155 17.23 -18.15 0.12
N ALA A 156 16.02 -18.08 -0.45
CA ALA A 156 15.48 -19.09 -1.36
C ALA A 156 15.88 -18.89 -2.84
N GLY A 157 16.84 -17.99 -3.12
CA GLY A 157 17.33 -17.70 -4.47
C GLY A 157 16.35 -16.89 -5.31
N LYS A 158 15.38 -16.22 -4.69
CA LYS A 158 14.42 -15.37 -5.38
C LYS A 158 14.98 -13.96 -5.58
N ALA A 159 14.55 -13.28 -6.65
CA ALA A 159 14.77 -11.84 -6.78
C ALA A 159 13.84 -11.09 -5.82
N VAL A 160 14.16 -9.87 -5.42
CA VAL A 160 13.28 -9.05 -4.59
C VAL A 160 13.28 -7.60 -5.01
N GLY A 161 12.18 -6.92 -4.71
CA GLY A 161 12.05 -5.50 -5.03
C GLY A 161 11.24 -4.74 -4.01
N ILE A 162 11.68 -3.52 -3.74
CA ILE A 162 10.97 -2.55 -2.92
C ILE A 162 10.56 -1.41 -3.83
N VAL A 163 9.27 -1.11 -3.85
CA VAL A 163 8.76 0.06 -4.52
C VAL A 163 7.80 0.79 -3.58
N THR A 164 7.94 2.11 -3.53
CA THR A 164 7.15 3.00 -2.66
C THR A 164 7.08 4.41 -3.24
N THR A 165 6.13 5.22 -2.76
CA THR A 165 6.08 6.68 -2.95
C THR A 165 6.78 7.47 -1.88
N THR A 166 7.04 6.86 -0.73
CA THR A 166 7.75 7.49 0.36
C THR A 166 9.24 7.50 0.05
N ARG A 167 10.01 8.04 0.99
CA ARG A 167 11.43 7.66 1.11
C ARG A 167 11.55 6.13 1.24
N VAL A 168 12.51 5.52 0.57
CA VAL A 168 12.80 4.09 0.70
C VAL A 168 13.25 3.71 2.11
N THR A 169 13.71 4.70 2.88
CA THR A 169 14.04 4.61 4.31
C THR A 169 12.85 4.82 5.25
N HIS A 170 11.62 4.97 4.73
CA HIS A 170 10.42 5.12 5.56
C HIS A 170 10.13 3.81 6.31
N ALA A 171 9.34 3.86 7.37
CA ALA A 171 9.04 2.69 8.21
C ALA A 171 8.55 1.47 7.40
N THR A 172 7.51 1.67 6.60
CA THR A 172 6.90 0.68 5.71
C THR A 172 7.90 -0.11 4.86
N PRO A 173 8.69 0.50 3.95
CA PRO A 173 9.68 -0.24 3.17
C PRO A 173 10.86 -0.73 4.02
N SER A 174 11.27 0.00 5.06
CA SER A 174 12.50 -0.29 5.79
C SER A 174 12.43 -1.51 6.68
N ALA A 175 11.28 -1.88 7.25
CA ALA A 175 11.17 -3.13 8.01
C ALA A 175 11.44 -4.39 7.15
N ALA A 176 11.43 -4.29 5.81
CA ALA A 176 11.83 -5.38 4.93
C ALA A 176 13.33 -5.68 4.97
N TYR A 177 14.18 -4.74 5.37
CA TYR A 177 15.64 -4.89 5.28
C TYR A 177 16.42 -4.35 6.49
N ALA A 178 15.83 -3.46 7.29
CA ALA A 178 16.46 -2.80 8.42
C ALA A 178 16.00 -3.40 9.75
N HIS A 179 16.91 -3.38 10.72
CA HIS A 179 16.68 -3.69 12.13
C HIS A 179 17.07 -2.44 12.93
N SER A 180 16.08 -1.72 13.48
CA SER A 180 16.30 -0.45 14.17
C SER A 180 15.38 -0.26 15.37
N ALA A 181 15.95 0.24 16.47
CA ALA A 181 15.20 0.66 17.65
C ALA A 181 14.41 1.97 17.44
N ASN A 182 14.66 2.70 16.35
CA ASN A 182 13.88 3.89 16.00
C ASN A 182 13.73 4.02 14.48
N ARG A 183 12.48 4.20 14.02
CA ARG A 183 12.11 4.49 12.63
C ARG A 183 12.65 5.81 12.10
N ASP A 184 13.01 6.75 12.97
CA ASP A 184 13.48 8.08 12.59
C ASP A 184 14.99 8.17 12.33
N TRP A 185 15.73 7.08 12.49
CA TRP A 185 17.16 6.99 12.18
C TRP A 185 17.40 6.79 10.68
N TYR A 186 16.88 7.72 9.86
CA TYR A 186 16.93 7.64 8.39
C TYR A 186 18.37 7.67 7.85
N SER A 187 19.18 8.62 8.34
CA SER A 187 20.63 8.69 8.18
C SER A 187 21.32 8.83 9.55
N ASP A 188 22.64 8.75 9.55
CA ASP A 188 23.47 8.96 10.73
C ASP A 188 23.30 10.38 11.33
N GLY A 189 22.88 11.36 10.52
CA GLY A 189 22.59 12.71 10.99
C GLY A 189 21.36 12.83 11.88
N GLU A 190 20.45 11.86 11.86
CA GLU A 190 19.28 11.79 12.76
C GLU A 190 19.49 10.87 13.97
N MET A 191 20.65 10.21 14.07
CA MET A 191 20.94 9.27 15.17
C MET A 191 21.55 10.00 16.36
N PRO A 192 21.15 9.65 17.60
CA PRO A 192 21.81 10.18 18.79
C PRO A 192 23.23 9.56 18.94
N PRO A 193 24.18 10.28 19.58
CA PRO A 193 25.57 9.83 19.70
C PRO A 193 25.72 8.46 20.34
N ASP A 194 24.92 8.15 21.37
CA ASP A 194 24.94 6.86 22.06
C ASP A 194 24.52 5.69 21.15
N ALA A 195 23.62 5.92 20.19
CA ALA A 195 23.26 4.92 19.19
C ALA A 195 24.38 4.66 18.17
N LEU A 196 25.09 5.72 17.76
CA LEU A 196 26.23 5.61 16.85
C LEU A 196 27.40 4.88 17.53
N GLU A 197 27.73 5.26 18.77
CA GLU A 197 28.76 4.60 19.58
C GLU A 197 28.39 3.15 19.94
N GLY A 198 27.10 2.89 20.16
CA GLY A 198 26.54 1.56 20.40
C GLY A 198 26.58 0.63 19.18
N GLY A 199 27.01 1.13 18.01
CA GLY A 199 27.17 0.35 16.78
C GLY A 199 25.89 0.14 15.98
N CYS A 200 24.79 0.83 16.32
CA CYS A 200 23.61 0.84 15.46
C CYS A 200 23.91 1.54 14.14
N LYS A 201 23.26 1.06 13.08
CA LYS A 201 23.39 1.62 11.73
C LYS A 201 22.12 2.36 11.36
N ASP A 202 22.26 3.48 10.68
CA ASP A 202 21.13 4.19 10.09
C ASP A 202 20.42 3.37 9.01
N ILE A 203 19.14 3.66 8.77
CA ILE A 203 18.28 2.90 7.86
C ILE A 203 18.82 2.97 6.41
N ALA A 204 19.34 4.11 5.96
CA ALA A 204 19.92 4.24 4.62
C ALA A 204 21.14 3.34 4.43
N ARG A 205 22.01 3.26 5.45
CA ARG A 205 23.16 2.35 5.45
C ARG A 205 22.72 0.88 5.43
N GLN A 206 21.70 0.53 6.22
CA GLN A 206 21.15 -0.83 6.26
C GLN A 206 20.54 -1.27 4.92
N LEU A 207 19.94 -0.36 4.14
CA LEU A 207 19.42 -0.63 2.80
C LEU A 207 20.50 -1.20 1.86
N VAL A 208 21.73 -0.69 1.97
CA VAL A 208 22.85 -1.08 1.11
C VAL A 208 23.63 -2.26 1.69
N GLU A 209 23.68 -2.41 3.02
CA GLU A 209 24.56 -3.38 3.68
C GLU A 209 23.87 -4.69 4.10
N ASN A 210 22.59 -4.67 4.53
CA ASN A 210 21.96 -5.86 5.14
C ASN A 210 21.53 -6.90 4.09
N ILE A 211 21.03 -6.42 2.95
CA ILE A 211 20.72 -7.26 1.79
C ILE A 211 21.21 -6.49 0.55
N PRO A 212 22.52 -6.58 0.24
CA PRO A 212 23.17 -5.78 -0.79
C PRO A 212 22.72 -6.14 -2.20
N ASP A 213 21.97 -7.22 -2.36
CA ASP A 213 21.53 -7.78 -3.63
C ASP A 213 20.01 -7.64 -3.84
N ILE A 214 19.36 -6.62 -3.27
CA ILE A 214 18.02 -6.20 -3.72
C ILE A 214 18.12 -5.72 -5.18
N GLU A 215 17.40 -6.40 -6.08
CA GLU A 215 17.43 -6.13 -7.52
C GLU A 215 16.74 -4.82 -7.90
N VAL A 216 15.66 -4.45 -7.22
CA VAL A 216 14.90 -3.23 -7.53
C VAL A 216 14.60 -2.45 -6.27
N ILE A 217 15.05 -1.19 -6.21
CA ILE A 217 14.74 -0.24 -5.14
C ILE A 217 14.21 1.02 -5.82
N LEU A 218 12.93 1.34 -5.62
CA LEU A 218 12.29 2.50 -6.25
C LEU A 218 11.50 3.30 -5.22
N GLY A 219 11.79 4.59 -5.09
CA GLY A 219 11.06 5.48 -4.19
C GLY A 219 11.64 6.88 -4.17
N GLY A 220 11.58 7.57 -3.03
CA GLY A 220 12.37 8.77 -2.76
C GLY A 220 13.43 8.53 -1.70
N GLY A 221 14.01 9.60 -1.15
CA GLY A 221 14.96 9.49 -0.02
C GLY A 221 16.39 9.95 -0.29
N ARG A 222 16.68 10.46 -1.50
CA ARG A 222 18.04 10.85 -1.96
C ARG A 222 18.91 11.53 -0.91
N LYS A 223 18.35 12.49 -0.16
CA LYS A 223 19.11 13.26 0.84
C LYS A 223 19.81 12.39 1.91
N TYR A 224 19.30 11.19 2.20
CA TYR A 224 19.90 10.27 3.18
C TYR A 224 21.04 9.43 2.62
N MET A 225 21.22 9.45 1.29
CA MET A 225 22.23 8.67 0.57
C MET A 225 23.52 9.45 0.29
N TYR A 226 23.50 10.77 0.47
CA TYR A 226 24.62 11.66 0.13
C TYR A 226 25.22 12.37 1.36
N PRO A 227 26.54 12.68 1.32
CA PRO A 227 27.21 13.47 2.34
C PRO A 227 26.53 14.80 2.63
N LYS A 228 26.68 15.31 3.85
CA LYS A 228 26.13 16.60 4.27
C LYS A 228 26.53 17.70 3.27
N ASN A 229 25.56 18.57 2.94
CA ASN A 229 25.72 19.68 2.00
C ASN A 229 25.90 19.29 0.53
N THR A 230 25.85 18.01 0.17
CA THR A 230 25.79 17.61 -1.24
C THR A 230 24.50 18.15 -1.85
N THR A 231 24.63 18.92 -2.92
CA THR A 231 23.50 19.51 -3.63
C THR A 231 22.64 18.44 -4.30
N ASP A 232 21.31 18.52 -4.16
CA ASP A 232 20.40 17.63 -4.85
C ASP A 232 20.34 17.97 -6.35
N VAL A 233 20.33 16.92 -7.19
CA VAL A 233 20.35 17.05 -8.65
C VAL A 233 19.09 17.70 -9.23
N GLU A 234 17.94 17.59 -8.54
CA GLU A 234 16.66 18.14 -8.97
C GLU A 234 16.38 19.50 -8.34
N TYR A 235 16.88 19.75 -7.13
CA TYR A 235 16.69 20.98 -6.37
C TYR A 235 18.01 21.63 -5.93
N PRO A 236 18.82 22.13 -6.87
CA PRO A 236 20.17 22.58 -6.54
C PRO A 236 20.22 23.82 -5.64
N HIS A 237 19.12 24.57 -5.56
CA HIS A 237 19.01 25.81 -4.80
C HIS A 237 18.21 25.67 -3.49
N GLU A 238 17.69 24.50 -3.16
CA GLU A 238 16.89 24.30 -1.94
C GLU A 238 17.69 23.52 -0.88
N GLU A 239 18.10 24.20 0.20
CA GLU A 239 18.97 23.60 1.22
C GLU A 239 18.36 22.37 1.92
N ARG A 240 17.03 22.37 2.10
CA ARG A 240 16.28 21.25 2.70
C ARG A 240 16.38 19.92 1.95
N HIS A 241 16.83 19.96 0.69
CA HIS A 241 17.03 18.78 -0.15
C HIS A 241 18.49 18.31 -0.21
N ARG A 242 19.43 19.07 0.37
CA ARG A 242 20.84 18.67 0.41
C ARG A 242 21.05 17.37 1.19
N GLY A 243 22.12 16.67 0.85
CA GLY A 243 22.59 15.49 1.57
C GLY A 243 22.71 15.74 3.08
N THR A 244 22.47 14.68 3.86
CA THR A 244 22.33 14.74 5.32
C THR A 244 23.40 13.97 6.08
N ARG A 245 24.13 13.07 5.40
CA ARG A 245 25.06 12.15 6.06
C ARG A 245 26.28 12.84 6.66
N LEU A 246 26.57 12.61 7.94
CA LEU A 246 27.70 13.18 8.66
C LEU A 246 28.97 12.33 8.50
N ASP A 247 28.82 11.04 8.16
CA ASP A 247 29.90 10.09 7.93
C ASP A 247 30.62 10.25 6.58
N HIS A 248 30.25 11.29 5.80
CA HIS A 248 30.82 11.62 4.50
C HIS A 248 30.70 10.53 3.42
N ARG A 249 29.83 9.52 3.60
CA ARG A 249 29.65 8.43 2.63
C ARG A 249 28.68 8.82 1.53
N ASN A 250 28.97 8.38 0.31
CA ASN A 250 28.00 8.31 -0.78
C ASN A 250 27.48 6.86 -0.88
N LEU A 251 26.28 6.62 -0.38
CA LEU A 251 25.70 5.28 -0.33
C LEU A 251 25.24 4.77 -1.71
N ILE A 252 24.94 5.66 -2.65
CA ILE A 252 24.63 5.26 -4.03
C ILE A 252 25.86 4.65 -4.68
N GLN A 253 27.01 5.32 -4.53
CA GLN A 253 28.28 4.81 -5.02
C GLN A 253 28.65 3.50 -4.34
N ALA A 254 28.56 3.43 -3.00
CA ALA A 254 28.83 2.20 -2.26
C ALA A 254 27.91 1.04 -2.70
N TRP A 255 26.64 1.32 -3.00
CA TRP A 255 25.71 0.31 -3.52
C TRP A 255 26.11 -0.20 -4.91
N GLN A 256 26.59 0.68 -5.81
CA GLN A 256 27.08 0.28 -7.13
C GLN A 256 28.36 -0.56 -7.04
N GLU A 257 29.30 -0.15 -6.20
CA GLU A 257 30.58 -0.83 -5.99
C GLU A 257 30.41 -2.19 -5.29
N ALA A 258 29.39 -2.35 -4.45
CA ALA A 258 29.08 -3.61 -3.79
C ALA A 258 28.48 -4.69 -4.72
N LYS A 259 28.18 -4.36 -5.99
CA LYS A 259 27.56 -5.34 -6.90
C LYS A 259 28.55 -6.38 -7.40
N PRO A 260 28.11 -7.64 -7.60
CA PRO A 260 28.98 -8.69 -8.11
C PRO A 260 29.64 -8.32 -9.45
N PRO A 261 30.90 -8.74 -9.70
CA PRO A 261 31.55 -8.53 -11.00
C PRO A 261 30.70 -9.06 -12.16
N GLY A 262 30.62 -8.28 -13.24
CA GLY A 262 29.86 -8.63 -14.44
C GLY A 262 28.35 -8.35 -14.35
N LYS A 263 27.83 -7.89 -13.20
CA LYS A 263 26.45 -7.44 -13.05
C LYS A 263 26.32 -5.94 -13.34
N VAL A 264 25.22 -5.55 -13.99
CA VAL A 264 24.97 -4.15 -14.37
C VAL A 264 24.05 -3.48 -13.36
N ALA A 265 24.60 -2.53 -12.61
CA ALA A 265 23.86 -1.68 -11.68
C ALA A 265 23.56 -0.31 -12.29
N LYS A 266 22.30 0.14 -12.24
CA LYS A 266 21.90 1.47 -12.70
C LYS A 266 21.21 2.25 -11.59
N TYR A 267 21.69 3.47 -11.39
CA TYR A 267 21.02 4.49 -10.60
C TYR A 267 20.29 5.46 -11.55
N VAL A 268 19.04 5.79 -11.24
CA VAL A 268 18.25 6.78 -11.96
C VAL A 268 17.51 7.68 -10.98
N TRP A 269 17.22 8.92 -11.36
CA TRP A 269 16.54 9.87 -10.46
C TRP A 269 15.29 10.51 -11.09
N ASN A 270 15.06 10.31 -12.39
CA ASN A 270 13.89 10.81 -13.11
C ASN A 270 13.23 9.74 -14.02
N ARG A 271 12.02 10.02 -14.53
CA ARG A 271 11.28 9.09 -15.43
C ARG A 271 11.93 8.89 -16.75
N ARG A 272 12.51 9.95 -17.30
CA ARG A 272 13.04 9.90 -18.65
C ARG A 272 14.17 8.88 -18.69
N GLU A 273 15.05 8.91 -17.70
CA GLU A 273 16.07 7.90 -17.48
C GLU A 273 15.46 6.52 -17.24
N LEU A 274 14.51 6.40 -16.30
CA LEU A 274 13.88 5.10 -15.99
C LEU A 274 13.24 4.44 -17.23
N LEU A 275 12.50 5.21 -18.04
CA LEU A 275 11.87 4.74 -19.27
C LEU A 275 12.86 4.45 -20.40
N ALA A 276 14.03 5.10 -20.39
CA ALA A 276 15.06 4.89 -21.40
C ALA A 276 15.93 3.66 -21.12
N LEU A 277 15.82 3.04 -19.93
CA LEU A 277 16.59 1.85 -19.59
C LEU A 277 16.14 0.64 -20.41
N ASN A 278 17.11 -0.07 -21.00
CA ASN A 278 16.90 -1.43 -21.49
C ASN A 278 17.00 -2.41 -20.32
N LEU A 279 15.85 -2.74 -19.76
CA LEU A 279 15.72 -3.57 -18.57
C LEU A 279 16.26 -4.99 -18.72
N SER A 280 16.29 -5.54 -19.93
CA SER A 280 16.88 -6.87 -20.19
C SER A 280 18.39 -6.90 -19.97
N ARG A 281 19.05 -5.74 -19.82
CA ARG A 281 20.49 -5.58 -19.62
C ARG A 281 20.85 -4.98 -18.26
N VAL A 282 19.87 -4.79 -17.38
CA VAL A 282 20.07 -4.21 -16.05
C VAL A 282 19.75 -5.27 -15.01
N ASP A 283 20.73 -5.64 -14.20
CA ASP A 283 20.55 -6.62 -13.12
C ASP A 283 20.04 -5.94 -11.84
N PHE A 284 20.53 -4.74 -11.55
CA PHE A 284 20.20 -3.98 -10.35
C PHE A 284 19.77 -2.56 -10.70
N LEU A 285 18.63 -2.12 -10.14
CA LEU A 285 18.07 -0.80 -10.36
C LEU A 285 17.79 -0.12 -9.02
N LEU A 286 18.41 1.04 -8.80
CA LEU A 286 18.06 1.96 -7.72
C LEU A 286 17.53 3.25 -8.35
N GLY A 287 16.28 3.59 -8.04
CA GLY A 287 15.60 4.75 -8.59
C GLY A 287 15.01 5.64 -7.51
N GLU A 288 15.59 6.82 -7.29
CA GLU A 288 15.09 7.76 -6.30
C GLU A 288 14.57 9.06 -6.91
N SER A 289 13.27 9.29 -6.84
CA SER A 289 12.62 10.54 -7.28
C SER A 289 12.15 11.43 -6.15
N ARG A 290 11.87 12.68 -6.56
CA ARG A 290 10.97 13.65 -5.96
C ARG A 290 9.96 13.14 -4.91
N HIS A 291 9.77 13.99 -3.89
CA HIS A 291 8.50 14.20 -3.16
C HIS A 291 7.60 15.16 -3.95
N PRO A 292 6.42 14.75 -4.45
CA PRO A 292 5.51 15.72 -5.03
C PRO A 292 4.96 16.65 -3.93
N ARG A 293 5.30 17.95 -4.02
CA ARG A 293 4.35 19.01 -3.66
C ARG A 293 3.19 18.94 -4.66
N VAL A 294 1.97 19.00 -4.14
CA VAL A 294 0.70 18.85 -4.85
C VAL A 294 0.55 19.91 -5.96
N PRO A 295 -0.05 19.60 -7.13
CA PRO A 295 -0.30 20.57 -8.19
C PRO A 295 -1.50 21.50 -7.91
N GLN A 296 -1.46 22.71 -8.46
CA GLN A 296 -2.59 23.64 -8.51
C GLN A 296 -3.67 23.16 -9.51
N PRO A 297 -4.97 23.49 -9.30
CA PRO A 297 -6.09 22.88 -10.03
C PRO A 297 -6.28 23.35 -11.49
N HIS A 298 -5.54 24.35 -11.96
CA HIS A 298 -5.84 25.03 -13.23
C HIS A 298 -4.97 24.63 -14.43
N LEU A 299 -4.05 23.67 -14.26
CA LEU A 299 -3.28 23.13 -15.36
C LEU A 299 -3.64 21.65 -15.51
N GLY A 300 -4.25 21.29 -16.63
CA GLY A 300 -4.53 19.91 -17.06
C GLY A 300 -3.27 19.08 -17.33
N ALA A 301 -2.31 19.13 -16.43
CA ALA A 301 -1.05 18.42 -16.44
C ALA A 301 -0.95 17.59 -15.16
N TRP A 302 -1.63 16.43 -15.15
CA TRP A 302 -1.27 15.29 -14.32
C TRP A 302 0.07 14.69 -14.81
N GLY A 303 1.11 15.53 -14.76
CA GLY A 303 2.36 15.34 -15.50
C GLY A 303 3.51 16.06 -14.82
N GLY A 304 3.74 15.76 -13.54
CA GLY A 304 5.06 15.89 -12.94
C GLY A 304 5.95 14.70 -13.35
N PRO A 305 7.28 14.78 -13.25
CA PRO A 305 8.19 14.01 -14.09
C PRO A 305 8.16 12.50 -13.96
N LEU A 306 7.33 11.84 -13.14
CA LEU A 306 7.21 10.38 -12.97
C LEU A 306 5.77 9.86 -12.78
N ALA A 307 4.77 10.77 -12.85
CA ALA A 307 3.38 10.66 -12.40
C ALA A 307 2.47 9.67 -13.17
N CYS A 308 3.01 8.59 -13.72
CA CYS A 308 2.24 7.63 -14.50
C CYS A 308 2.49 6.20 -14.00
N PRO A 309 1.47 5.52 -13.43
CA PRO A 309 1.53 4.10 -13.06
C PRO A 309 1.95 3.18 -14.22
N GLY A 310 1.78 3.65 -15.46
CA GLY A 310 2.17 2.94 -16.68
C GLY A 310 3.67 2.73 -16.84
N VAL A 311 4.55 3.50 -16.20
CA VAL A 311 5.98 3.48 -16.57
C VAL A 311 6.69 2.17 -16.20
N LEU A 312 6.50 1.62 -15.00
CA LEU A 312 7.20 0.40 -14.59
C LEU A 312 6.63 -0.89 -15.22
N TRP A 313 5.46 -0.76 -15.83
CA TRP A 313 4.65 -1.89 -16.26
C TRP A 313 4.29 -1.87 -17.76
N GLN A 314 4.39 -0.73 -18.44
CA GLN A 314 4.57 -0.66 -19.90
C GLN A 314 5.96 -1.10 -20.31
N LEU A 315 6.91 -1.07 -19.37
CA LEU A 315 8.16 -1.77 -19.53
C LEU A 315 7.84 -3.27 -19.47
N GLU A 316 7.72 -3.89 -20.63
CA GLU A 316 7.78 -5.33 -20.82
C GLU A 316 9.09 -5.84 -20.20
N TRP A 317 9.16 -5.98 -18.87
CA TRP A 317 10.29 -6.63 -18.21
C TRP A 317 10.13 -8.13 -18.46
N PRO A 318 10.87 -8.73 -19.39
CA PRO A 318 10.76 -10.16 -19.63
C PRO A 318 11.50 -10.85 -18.48
N VAL A 319 10.83 -11.79 -17.82
CA VAL A 319 11.49 -12.97 -17.24
C VAL A 319 12.61 -12.66 -16.21
N ILE A 320 12.25 -12.27 -14.98
CA ILE A 320 13.06 -12.64 -13.81
C ILE A 320 12.12 -13.16 -12.71
N PRO A 321 11.99 -14.48 -12.55
CA PRO A 321 11.34 -15.04 -11.38
C PRO A 321 12.32 -15.17 -10.21
N PRO A 322 11.83 -15.27 -8.98
CA PRO A 322 10.51 -14.86 -8.48
C PRO A 322 10.66 -13.62 -7.59
N ARG A 323 9.64 -12.76 -7.46
CA ARG A 323 9.73 -11.51 -6.68
C ARG A 323 8.81 -11.49 -5.47
N VAL A 324 9.20 -10.82 -4.38
CA VAL A 324 8.30 -10.06 -3.48
C VAL A 324 8.30 -8.65 -4.03
N LEU A 325 7.19 -8.20 -4.62
CA LEU A 325 7.04 -6.83 -5.14
C LEU A 325 6.14 -6.02 -4.20
N LEU A 326 6.70 -4.97 -3.63
CA LEU A 326 5.95 -3.85 -3.04
C LEU A 326 5.44 -2.93 -4.17
N PRO A 327 4.34 -2.17 -3.97
CA PRO A 327 3.59 -1.56 -5.07
C PRO A 327 4.37 -0.46 -5.80
N PRO A 328 4.20 -0.32 -7.13
CA PRO A 328 4.86 0.68 -7.97
C PRO A 328 4.67 2.14 -7.54
N ARG A 329 5.65 2.94 -7.95
CA ARG A 329 5.80 4.40 -7.80
C ARG A 329 4.48 5.14 -8.08
N ASP A 330 4.15 6.06 -7.19
CA ASP A 330 2.91 6.87 -7.06
C ASP A 330 1.74 6.27 -6.29
N THR A 331 1.95 5.21 -5.51
CA THR A 331 0.83 4.58 -4.79
C THR A 331 1.13 4.01 -3.39
N GLY A 332 0.17 4.18 -2.48
CA GLY A 332 0.09 3.47 -1.20
C GLY A 332 0.63 4.22 0.02
N GLY A 333 1.89 4.68 -0.03
CA GLY A 333 2.57 5.28 1.12
C GLY A 333 2.19 6.73 1.47
N ARG A 334 1.37 7.41 0.65
CA ARG A 334 0.94 8.80 0.90
C ARG A 334 -0.56 8.95 1.07
N ILE A 335 -1.28 7.83 1.09
CA ILE A 335 -2.66 7.78 1.57
C ILE A 335 -2.66 8.29 3.02
N ASP A 336 -1.80 7.70 3.85
CA ASP A 336 -1.48 8.11 5.22
C ASP A 336 -1.16 9.61 5.36
N HIS A 337 -0.16 10.12 4.64
CA HIS A 337 0.19 11.54 4.69
C HIS A 337 -0.98 12.48 4.34
N GLY A 338 -1.81 12.11 3.36
CA GLY A 338 -3.00 12.88 3.00
C GLY A 338 -4.01 12.92 4.14
N HIS A 339 -4.19 11.80 4.86
CA HIS A 339 -5.04 11.74 6.04
C HIS A 339 -4.47 12.53 7.22
N HIS A 340 -3.18 12.38 7.54
CA HIS A 340 -2.48 13.16 8.55
C HIS A 340 -2.64 14.68 8.34
N GLU A 341 -2.56 15.16 7.10
CA GLU A 341 -2.76 16.57 6.76
C GLU A 341 -4.24 17.01 6.81
N GLY A 342 -5.19 16.11 7.07
CA GLY A 342 -6.63 16.35 7.01
C GLY A 342 -7.16 16.52 5.58
N LYS A 343 -6.36 16.20 4.56
CA LYS A 343 -6.61 16.47 3.13
C LYS A 343 -7.10 15.21 2.42
N ALA A 344 -8.36 14.87 2.64
CA ALA A 344 -8.95 13.65 2.08
C ALA A 344 -8.84 13.53 0.55
N LYS A 345 -8.85 14.65 -0.20
CA LYS A 345 -8.63 14.61 -1.66
C LYS A 345 -7.31 13.95 -2.02
N GLN A 346 -6.25 14.30 -1.31
CA GLN A 346 -4.92 13.75 -1.56
C GLN A 346 -4.88 12.27 -1.21
N ALA A 347 -5.38 11.91 -0.03
CA ALA A 347 -5.44 10.51 0.41
C ALA A 347 -6.22 9.62 -0.57
N LEU A 348 -7.42 10.05 -1.00
CA LEU A 348 -8.26 9.25 -1.89
C LEU A 348 -7.71 9.18 -3.31
N HIS A 349 -7.08 10.24 -3.83
CA HIS A 349 -6.42 10.17 -5.13
C HIS A 349 -5.21 9.21 -5.11
N GLU A 350 -4.40 9.22 -4.05
CA GLU A 350 -3.30 8.24 -3.88
C GLU A 350 -3.82 6.80 -3.78
N ALA A 351 -4.98 6.59 -3.13
CA ALA A 351 -5.63 5.28 -3.06
C ALA A 351 -6.14 4.82 -4.43
N VAL A 352 -6.71 5.73 -5.24
CA VAL A 352 -7.12 5.44 -6.63
C VAL A 352 -5.90 5.08 -7.50
N GLU A 353 -4.77 5.78 -7.34
CA GLU A 353 -3.56 5.40 -8.04
C GLU A 353 -3.07 4.01 -7.62
N LEU A 354 -3.10 3.67 -6.31
CA LEU A 354 -2.75 2.31 -5.82
C LEU A 354 -3.58 1.23 -6.49
N ASP A 355 -4.88 1.48 -6.60
CA ASP A 355 -5.76 0.57 -7.26
C ASP A 355 -5.46 0.41 -8.76
N ARG A 356 -5.03 1.48 -9.44
CA ARG A 356 -4.54 1.39 -10.83
C ARG A 356 -3.26 0.56 -10.93
N ALA A 357 -2.33 0.71 -9.99
CA ALA A 357 -1.11 -0.09 -9.92
C ALA A 357 -1.41 -1.58 -9.69
N ILE A 358 -2.39 -1.89 -8.83
CA ILE A 358 -2.91 -3.25 -8.63
C ILE A 358 -3.48 -3.79 -9.94
N GLY A 359 -4.35 -3.04 -10.61
CA GLY A 359 -4.92 -3.42 -11.90
C GLY A 359 -3.87 -3.73 -12.98
N LEU A 360 -2.75 -3.02 -12.95
CA LEU A 360 -1.70 -3.19 -13.93
C LEU A 360 -0.80 -4.40 -13.63
N ALA A 361 -0.37 -4.57 -12.39
CA ALA A 361 0.36 -5.76 -11.97
C ALA A 361 -0.44 -7.05 -12.19
N THR A 362 -1.75 -6.98 -11.97
CA THR A 362 -2.66 -8.12 -12.14
C THR A 362 -2.87 -8.53 -13.59
N ARG A 363 -2.66 -7.62 -14.56
CA ARG A 363 -2.62 -7.93 -16.00
C ARG A 363 -1.30 -8.55 -16.45
N LEU A 364 -0.21 -8.29 -15.71
CA LEU A 364 1.14 -8.74 -16.05
C LEU A 364 1.54 -10.04 -15.35
N THR A 365 0.67 -10.58 -14.49
CA THR A 365 0.96 -11.76 -13.68
C THR A 365 -0.18 -12.77 -13.72
N SER A 366 0.18 -14.06 -13.68
CA SER A 366 -0.78 -15.16 -13.73
C SER A 366 -1.27 -15.54 -12.35
N THR A 367 -2.57 -15.76 -12.19
CA THR A 367 -3.14 -16.30 -10.96
C THR A 367 -2.75 -17.77 -10.70
N GLN A 368 -2.11 -18.44 -11.67
CA GLN A 368 -1.65 -19.82 -11.52
C GLN A 368 -0.34 -19.93 -10.73
N ASP A 369 0.51 -18.90 -10.77
CA ASP A 369 1.85 -18.92 -10.19
C ASP A 369 2.18 -17.69 -9.34
N THR A 370 1.29 -16.70 -9.26
CA THR A 370 1.53 -15.45 -8.53
C THR A 370 0.46 -15.26 -7.46
N LEU A 371 0.89 -15.24 -6.20
CA LEU A 371 0.05 -14.80 -5.08
C LEU A 371 0.17 -13.28 -4.95
N SER A 372 -0.95 -12.58 -5.08
CA SER A 372 -1.04 -11.15 -4.83
C SER A 372 -1.93 -10.89 -3.61
N VAL A 373 -1.43 -10.09 -2.69
CA VAL A 373 -2.11 -9.65 -1.47
C VAL A 373 -2.16 -8.13 -1.46
N VAL A 374 -3.31 -7.55 -1.15
CA VAL A 374 -3.50 -6.11 -0.92
C VAL A 374 -3.94 -5.94 0.52
N THR A 375 -3.32 -5.03 1.26
CA THR A 375 -3.72 -4.72 2.64
C THR A 375 -3.35 -3.28 2.99
N ALA A 376 -3.77 -2.84 4.17
CA ALA A 376 -3.19 -1.69 4.85
C ALA A 376 -2.37 -2.14 6.06
N ASP A 377 -1.55 -1.23 6.57
CA ASP A 377 -0.83 -1.37 7.84
C ASP A 377 -1.70 -0.95 9.03
N HIS A 378 -2.47 0.13 8.88
CA HIS A 378 -3.49 0.61 9.80
C HIS A 378 -4.55 1.45 9.06
N SER A 379 -5.48 2.04 9.82
CA SER A 379 -6.51 2.94 9.30
C SER A 379 -6.22 4.39 9.73
N HIS A 380 -7.22 5.27 9.61
CA HIS A 380 -7.25 6.65 10.10
C HIS A 380 -8.58 6.93 10.79
N VAL A 381 -8.68 8.01 11.56
CA VAL A 381 -9.96 8.49 12.09
C VAL A 381 -10.78 9.24 11.03
N PHE A 382 -10.71 8.74 9.79
CA PHE A 382 -11.41 9.23 8.60
C PHE A 382 -12.80 8.62 8.50
N THR A 383 -13.81 9.49 8.30
CA THR A 383 -15.20 9.09 8.15
C THR A 383 -15.83 9.74 6.92
N PHE A 384 -16.78 9.05 6.31
CA PHE A 384 -17.67 9.62 5.29
C PHE A 384 -19.12 9.29 5.67
N GLY A 385 -20.00 10.29 5.71
CA GLY A 385 -21.35 10.15 6.26
C GLY A 385 -22.31 11.24 5.81
N GLY A 386 -23.29 11.57 6.65
CA GLY A 386 -24.21 12.69 6.40
C GLY A 386 -25.38 12.39 5.46
N TYR A 387 -25.70 11.12 5.18
CA TYR A 387 -26.84 10.70 4.35
C TYR A 387 -26.85 11.32 2.94
N THR A 388 -25.68 11.36 2.30
CA THR A 388 -25.55 11.90 0.94
C THR A 388 -26.34 11.09 -0.09
N PRO A 389 -26.96 11.73 -1.09
CA PRO A 389 -27.68 11.04 -2.14
C PRO A 389 -26.71 10.25 -3.04
N ARG A 390 -27.24 9.25 -3.75
CA ARG A 390 -26.47 8.46 -4.72
C ARG A 390 -25.85 9.35 -5.80
N GLY A 391 -24.57 9.14 -6.10
CA GLY A 391 -23.83 9.96 -7.06
C GLY A 391 -23.38 11.32 -6.53
N ASN A 392 -23.58 11.60 -5.23
CA ASN A 392 -23.05 12.82 -4.62
C ASN A 392 -21.52 12.83 -4.70
N PRO A 393 -20.89 13.94 -5.09
CA PRO A 393 -19.42 14.04 -5.08
C PRO A 393 -18.87 13.60 -3.73
N ILE A 394 -17.87 12.71 -3.71
CA ILE A 394 -17.33 12.17 -2.45
C ILE A 394 -16.79 13.27 -1.51
N PHE A 395 -16.32 14.39 -2.09
CA PHE A 395 -15.85 15.59 -1.39
C PHE A 395 -16.95 16.63 -1.14
N GLY A 396 -18.19 16.31 -1.47
CA GLY A 396 -19.34 17.21 -1.40
C GLY A 396 -19.88 17.39 0.01
N LEU A 397 -20.91 18.23 0.10
CA LEU A 397 -21.65 18.49 1.33
C LEU A 397 -22.66 17.38 1.62
N ALA A 398 -22.98 17.21 2.90
CA ALA A 398 -24.22 16.53 3.28
C ALA A 398 -25.43 17.36 2.78
N PRO A 399 -26.55 16.72 2.40
CA PRO A 399 -27.75 17.42 1.93
C PRO A 399 -28.48 18.18 3.04
N MET A 400 -28.08 18.01 4.29
CA MET A 400 -28.66 18.67 5.46
C MET A 400 -27.64 19.59 6.13
N GLN A 401 -28.17 20.60 6.83
CA GLN A 401 -27.39 21.40 7.76
C GLN A 401 -27.44 20.75 9.15
N SER A 402 -26.47 21.09 9.99
CA SER A 402 -26.56 20.77 11.42
C SER A 402 -27.84 21.39 12.01
N ASP A 403 -28.59 20.59 12.75
CA ASP A 403 -29.80 21.00 13.47
C ASP A 403 -29.49 21.87 14.69
N VAL A 404 -28.22 21.88 15.12
CA VAL A 404 -27.71 22.68 16.25
C VAL A 404 -27.23 24.05 15.79
N ASP A 405 -26.22 24.12 14.92
CA ASP A 405 -25.58 25.39 14.54
C ASP A 405 -26.06 25.97 13.20
N ARG A 406 -26.98 25.27 12.53
CA ARG A 406 -27.58 25.67 11.23
C ARG A 406 -26.55 25.93 10.13
N LYS A 407 -25.36 25.33 10.22
CA LYS A 407 -24.32 25.42 9.19
C LYS A 407 -24.20 24.09 8.42
N PRO A 408 -23.91 24.13 7.11
CA PRO A 408 -23.61 22.93 6.34
C PRO A 408 -22.32 22.25 6.83
N PHE A 409 -22.12 21.01 6.42
CA PHE A 409 -20.91 20.23 6.69
C PHE A 409 -20.62 19.28 5.53
N THR A 410 -19.35 18.93 5.37
CA THR A 410 -18.90 17.98 4.34
C THR A 410 -19.30 16.55 4.69
N SER A 411 -19.52 15.72 3.67
CA SER A 411 -19.70 14.27 3.84
C SER A 411 -18.53 13.65 4.59
N ILE A 412 -17.32 14.08 4.24
CA ILE A 412 -16.07 13.66 4.86
C ILE A 412 -15.77 14.50 6.10
N LEU A 413 -15.39 13.82 7.19
CA LEU A 413 -14.91 14.41 8.44
C LEU A 413 -13.81 13.54 9.04
N TYR A 414 -13.00 14.14 9.93
CA TYR A 414 -12.03 13.41 10.75
C TYR A 414 -12.35 13.49 12.23
N GLY A 415 -11.97 12.47 13.00
CA GLY A 415 -12.09 12.51 14.47
C GLY A 415 -11.21 13.61 15.10
N ASN A 416 -9.98 13.76 14.62
CA ASN A 416 -9.04 14.79 15.06
C ASN A 416 -8.19 15.27 13.87
N GLY A 417 -7.30 16.25 14.08
CA GLY A 417 -6.37 16.71 13.04
C GLY A 417 -6.41 18.21 12.78
N PRO A 418 -5.69 18.67 11.74
CA PRO A 418 -5.43 20.09 11.50
C PRO A 418 -6.62 20.85 10.92
N GLY A 419 -7.67 20.15 10.46
CA GLY A 419 -8.88 20.78 9.94
C GLY A 419 -9.83 21.36 11.00
N TYR A 420 -9.54 21.17 12.30
CA TYR A 420 -10.30 21.82 13.37
C TYR A 420 -10.15 23.34 13.28
N LYS A 421 -11.28 24.06 13.24
CA LYS A 421 -11.25 25.52 13.14
C LYS A 421 -12.46 26.16 13.82
N ILE A 422 -12.18 27.14 14.67
CA ILE A 422 -13.17 28.04 15.27
C ILE A 422 -13.01 29.42 14.66
N VAL A 423 -14.10 29.99 14.15
CA VAL A 423 -14.17 31.35 13.60
C VAL A 423 -15.19 32.13 14.43
N ALA A 424 -14.74 33.23 15.05
CA ALA A 424 -15.58 34.07 15.92
C ALA A 424 -16.31 33.30 17.04
N GLY A 425 -15.66 32.28 17.61
CA GLY A 425 -16.24 31.47 18.69
C GLY A 425 -17.14 30.32 18.23
N GLU A 426 -17.36 30.14 16.93
CA GLU A 426 -18.22 29.10 16.38
C GLU A 426 -17.50 28.21 15.36
N ARG A 427 -18.12 27.08 14.99
CA ARG A 427 -17.65 26.23 13.88
C ARG A 427 -17.61 27.03 12.57
N GLU A 428 -16.53 26.86 11.80
CA GLU A 428 -16.39 27.47 10.48
C GLU A 428 -17.56 27.04 9.56
N ASN A 429 -18.18 28.02 8.89
CA ASN A 429 -19.22 27.74 7.91
C ASN A 429 -18.58 27.29 6.60
N VAL A 430 -18.78 26.03 6.22
CA VAL A 430 -18.17 25.46 5.01
C VAL A 430 -18.64 26.10 3.71
N SER A 431 -19.76 26.83 3.70
CA SER A 431 -20.20 27.62 2.53
C SER A 431 -19.35 28.88 2.28
N ALA A 432 -18.58 29.32 3.28
CA ALA A 432 -17.70 30.48 3.18
C ALA A 432 -16.25 30.11 2.83
N VAL A 433 -15.96 28.83 2.58
CA VAL A 433 -14.64 28.31 2.21
C VAL A 433 -14.71 27.57 0.88
N ASP A 434 -13.61 27.56 0.14
CA ASP A 434 -13.46 26.72 -1.03
C ASP A 434 -13.16 25.27 -0.60
N PHE A 435 -14.20 24.55 -0.17
CA PHE A 435 -14.09 23.12 0.14
C PHE A 435 -13.84 22.28 -1.13
N ALA A 436 -13.96 22.86 -2.32
CA ALA A 436 -13.60 22.25 -3.60
C ALA A 436 -12.09 22.37 -3.90
N HIS A 437 -11.32 23.16 -3.15
CA HIS A 437 -9.87 23.26 -3.27
C HIS A 437 -9.14 21.93 -2.99
N ALA A 438 -8.02 21.67 -3.68
CA ALA A 438 -7.24 20.44 -3.56
C ALA A 438 -6.57 20.26 -2.18
N ASP A 439 -6.24 21.38 -1.52
CA ASP A 439 -5.67 21.43 -0.17
C ASP A 439 -6.71 21.68 0.94
N TYR A 440 -8.01 21.54 0.65
CA TYR A 440 -9.03 21.68 1.69
C TYR A 440 -8.80 20.64 2.80
N GLN A 441 -8.74 21.13 4.04
CA GLN A 441 -8.65 20.30 5.23
C GLN A 441 -10.06 20.09 5.76
N ALA A 442 -10.53 18.83 5.74
CA ALA A 442 -11.85 18.50 6.24
C ALA A 442 -11.92 18.74 7.75
N GLN A 443 -13.08 19.22 8.22
CA GLN A 443 -13.27 19.55 9.63
C GLN A 443 -13.02 18.33 10.52
N SER A 444 -12.47 18.59 11.71
CA SER A 444 -12.22 17.58 12.73
C SER A 444 -12.75 18.00 14.10
N ALA A 445 -12.95 17.05 15.02
CA ALA A 445 -13.50 17.34 16.35
C ALA A 445 -12.42 17.79 17.36
N VAL A 446 -11.20 17.28 17.25
CA VAL A 446 -10.07 17.63 18.14
C VAL A 446 -8.90 18.24 17.36
N PRO A 447 -8.39 19.43 17.73
CA PRO A 447 -7.30 20.07 17.02
C PRO A 447 -5.97 19.35 17.26
N LEU A 448 -5.31 18.94 16.17
CA LEU A 448 -3.94 18.42 16.19
C LEU A 448 -3.17 18.95 14.97
N ARG A 449 -1.84 18.96 15.03
CA ARG A 449 -1.02 19.33 13.86
C ARG A 449 -1.07 18.29 12.75
N GLN A 450 -1.25 17.03 13.13
CA GLN A 450 -1.48 15.89 12.25
C GLN A 450 -2.64 15.09 12.84
N GLU A 451 -3.54 14.65 11.98
CA GLU A 451 -4.57 13.68 12.34
C GLU A 451 -3.92 12.34 12.78
N THR A 452 -4.60 11.53 13.58
CA THR A 452 -4.06 10.26 14.10
C THR A 452 -4.51 9.06 13.28
N HIS A 453 -3.71 8.01 13.26
CA HIS A 453 -4.15 6.70 12.76
C HIS A 453 -5.45 6.20 13.46
N GLY A 454 -6.12 5.27 12.80
CA GLY A 454 -7.24 4.48 13.31
C GLY A 454 -6.76 3.07 13.72
N GLY A 455 -7.26 2.58 14.86
CA GLY A 455 -6.87 1.30 15.45
C GLY A 455 -7.80 0.13 15.13
N GLU A 456 -8.80 0.32 14.27
CA GLU A 456 -9.67 -0.74 13.82
C GLU A 456 -8.98 -1.70 12.82
N ASP A 457 -9.62 -2.84 12.61
CA ASP A 457 -9.16 -3.85 11.66
C ASP A 457 -9.15 -3.31 10.22
N VAL A 458 -8.15 -3.74 9.45
CA VAL A 458 -8.02 -3.39 8.04
C VAL A 458 -8.29 -4.60 7.14
N ALA A 459 -8.72 -4.36 5.90
CA ALA A 459 -9.01 -5.42 4.96
C ALA A 459 -7.74 -6.00 4.33
N VAL A 460 -7.74 -7.32 4.13
CA VAL A 460 -6.74 -8.07 3.35
C VAL A 460 -7.45 -8.70 2.16
N PHE A 461 -7.07 -8.33 0.94
CA PHE A 461 -7.59 -8.90 -0.30
C PHE A 461 -6.54 -9.83 -0.91
N ALA A 462 -6.91 -11.04 -1.33
CA ALA A 462 -5.95 -12.02 -1.85
C ALA A 462 -6.43 -12.75 -3.12
N ARG A 463 -5.50 -12.98 -4.06
CA ARG A 463 -5.71 -13.80 -5.26
C ARG A 463 -4.47 -14.64 -5.59
N GLY A 464 -4.67 -15.78 -6.24
CA GLY A 464 -3.60 -16.66 -6.71
C GLY A 464 -3.40 -17.91 -5.85
N PRO A 465 -2.23 -18.57 -5.94
CA PRO A 465 -1.95 -19.79 -5.19
C PRO A 465 -2.03 -19.56 -3.69
N MET A 466 -2.73 -20.45 -2.99
CA MET A 466 -2.96 -20.40 -1.54
C MET A 466 -3.69 -19.15 -1.01
N ALA A 467 -4.23 -18.28 -1.88
CA ALA A 467 -4.93 -17.06 -1.45
C ALA A 467 -6.14 -17.33 -0.54
N HIS A 468 -6.73 -18.51 -0.64
CA HIS A 468 -7.84 -18.97 0.21
C HIS A 468 -7.48 -19.10 1.70
N LEU A 469 -6.20 -19.07 2.06
CA LEU A 469 -5.75 -19.05 3.45
C LEU A 469 -6.02 -17.70 4.14
N LEU A 470 -6.21 -16.62 3.38
CA LEU A 470 -6.49 -15.29 3.90
C LEU A 470 -8.01 -15.10 3.96
N HIS A 471 -8.64 -15.65 4.99
CA HIS A 471 -10.09 -15.58 5.21
C HIS A 471 -10.46 -15.39 6.69
N GLY A 472 -11.55 -14.70 6.98
CA GLY A 472 -11.97 -14.46 8.37
C GLY A 472 -11.19 -13.32 9.03
N VAL A 473 -10.77 -13.48 10.29
CA VAL A 473 -10.07 -12.44 11.07
C VAL A 473 -8.74 -12.99 11.57
N HIS A 474 -7.65 -12.29 11.27
CA HIS A 474 -6.30 -12.71 11.61
C HIS A 474 -5.53 -11.62 12.36
N GLU A 475 -4.49 -12.03 13.08
CA GLU A 475 -3.44 -11.09 13.43
C GLU A 475 -2.71 -10.62 12.17
N GLN A 476 -2.32 -9.35 12.11
CA GLN A 476 -1.61 -8.81 10.94
C GLN A 476 -0.31 -9.57 10.62
N ASN A 477 0.35 -10.12 11.64
CA ASN A 477 1.57 -10.89 11.45
C ASN A 477 1.35 -12.24 10.74
N TYR A 478 0.11 -12.68 10.54
CA TYR A 478 -0.22 -13.87 9.76
C TYR A 478 0.07 -13.71 8.26
N ILE A 479 -0.05 -12.49 7.73
CA ILE A 479 0.08 -12.18 6.29
C ILE A 479 1.38 -12.75 5.68
N PRO A 480 2.58 -12.43 6.21
CA PRO A 480 3.82 -12.94 5.64
C PRO A 480 4.00 -14.44 5.86
N HIS A 481 3.42 -15.04 6.90
CA HIS A 481 3.45 -16.50 7.09
C HIS A 481 2.63 -17.23 6.03
N ALA A 482 1.42 -16.74 5.71
CA ALA A 482 0.59 -17.29 4.64
C ALA A 482 1.27 -17.13 3.27
N MET A 483 1.86 -15.96 3.01
CA MET A 483 2.62 -15.71 1.78
C MET A 483 3.87 -16.60 1.67
N ALA A 484 4.62 -16.75 2.76
CA ALA A 484 5.82 -17.59 2.80
C ALA A 484 5.49 -19.07 2.57
N TYR A 485 4.41 -19.56 3.19
CA TYR A 485 3.88 -20.90 2.99
C TYR A 485 3.51 -21.16 1.53
N ALA A 486 2.82 -20.20 0.90
CA ALA A 486 2.44 -20.29 -0.51
C ALA A 486 3.65 -20.43 -1.45
N ALA A 487 4.76 -19.76 -1.12
CA ALA A 487 5.96 -19.72 -1.95
C ALA A 487 7.09 -20.67 -1.53
N CYS A 488 6.86 -21.53 -0.52
CA CYS A 488 7.85 -22.48 0.00
C CYS A 488 9.10 -21.83 0.60
N ILE A 489 8.97 -20.61 1.14
CA ILE A 489 10.08 -19.87 1.74
C ILE A 489 9.91 -19.77 3.26
N GLY A 490 10.96 -19.34 3.97
CA GLY A 490 10.95 -19.27 5.42
C GLY A 490 10.89 -20.65 6.08
N SER A 491 10.23 -20.72 7.24
CA SER A 491 10.25 -21.87 8.16
C SER A 491 9.26 -22.98 7.79
N ASN A 492 8.04 -22.64 7.37
CA ASN A 492 6.99 -23.63 7.08
C ASN A 492 6.94 -23.98 5.60
N ARG A 493 7.60 -25.09 5.21
CA ARG A 493 7.64 -25.63 3.83
C ARG A 493 6.74 -26.86 3.62
N GLY A 494 5.81 -27.12 4.54
CA GLY A 494 4.98 -28.34 4.53
C GLY A 494 4.21 -28.55 3.21
N HIS A 495 3.66 -27.47 2.65
CA HIS A 495 2.97 -27.42 1.35
C HIS A 495 3.78 -28.09 0.22
N CYS A 496 5.09 -27.91 0.27
CA CYS A 496 5.99 -28.13 -0.85
C CYS A 496 6.62 -29.53 -0.79
N ASN A 497 6.70 -30.10 0.42
CA ASN A 497 7.12 -31.47 0.63
C ASN A 497 6.07 -32.48 0.12
N ALA A 498 4.79 -32.12 0.12
CA ALA A 498 3.72 -32.94 -0.45
C ALA A 498 3.73 -32.93 -1.99
N ALA A 499 4.06 -31.79 -2.61
CA ALA A 499 4.18 -31.66 -4.06
C ALA A 499 5.39 -32.42 -4.66
N ALA A 500 6.41 -32.73 -3.84
CA ALA A 500 7.62 -33.45 -4.25
C ALA A 500 7.51 -34.98 -4.20
N ARG A 501 6.40 -35.55 -3.71
CA ARG A 501 6.17 -37.00 -3.78
C ARG A 501 5.57 -37.37 -5.13
N PRO A 502 6.30 -38.06 -6.03
CA PRO A 502 5.66 -38.61 -7.21
C PRO A 502 4.59 -39.60 -6.75
N ALA A 503 3.38 -39.47 -7.27
CA ALA A 503 2.35 -40.47 -7.11
C ALA A 503 2.91 -41.79 -7.67
N THR A 504 3.29 -42.69 -6.78
CA THR A 504 3.62 -44.06 -7.15
C THR A 504 2.33 -44.66 -7.70
N PRO A 505 2.29 -45.14 -8.96
CA PRO A 505 1.10 -45.84 -9.43
C PRO A 505 0.95 -47.07 -8.54
N LEU A 506 -0.20 -47.19 -7.86
CA LEU A 506 -0.60 -48.46 -7.28
C LEU A 506 -0.73 -49.46 -8.44
N LEU A 507 0.31 -50.26 -8.66
CA LEU A 507 0.21 -51.52 -9.37
C LEU A 507 -0.63 -52.45 -8.48
N LEU A 508 -1.93 -52.50 -8.76
CA LEU A 508 -2.80 -53.57 -8.28
C LEU A 508 -2.22 -54.90 -8.77
N PRO A 509 -1.87 -55.86 -7.89
CA PRO A 509 -1.52 -57.18 -8.35
C PRO A 509 -2.81 -57.85 -8.83
N PHE A 510 -2.92 -58.07 -10.13
CA PHE A 510 -3.86 -59.03 -10.68
C PHE A 510 -3.45 -60.42 -10.15
N LEU A 511 -4.09 -60.85 -9.06
CA LEU A 511 -4.07 -62.26 -8.67
C LEU A 511 -4.82 -63.03 -9.76
N GLY A 512 -4.09 -63.83 -10.53
CA GLY A 512 -4.66 -64.81 -11.43
C GLY A 512 -5.46 -65.84 -10.63
N LEU A 513 -6.77 -65.86 -10.83
CA LEU A 513 -7.65 -66.92 -10.35
C LEU A 513 -7.48 -68.12 -11.29
N LEU A 514 -6.57 -69.04 -10.94
CA LEU A 514 -6.52 -70.36 -11.53
C LEU A 514 -7.67 -71.19 -10.92
N VAL A 515 -8.73 -71.38 -11.70
CA VAL A 515 -9.82 -72.29 -11.37
C VAL A 515 -9.38 -73.71 -11.73
N LEU A 516 -9.33 -74.58 -10.72
CA LEU A 516 -9.28 -76.03 -10.85
C LEU A 516 -10.47 -76.61 -10.06
N LEU A 517 -11.23 -77.48 -10.73
CA LEU A 517 -12.18 -78.49 -10.24
C LEU A 517 -13.68 -78.11 -10.13
N CYS A 518 -14.41 -78.24 -11.24
CA CYS A 518 -15.34 -79.36 -11.55
C CYS A 518 -15.88 -79.23 -12.97
#